data_AF-A0A7Y3D966-F1
#
_entry.id   AF-A0A7Y3D966-F1
#
_cell.length_a   1.000
_cell.length_b   1.000
_cell.length_c   1.000
_cell.angle_alpha   90.00
_cell.angle_beta   90.00
_cell.angle_gamma   90.00
#
_symmetry.space_group_name_H-M   'P 1'
#
loop_
_entity.id
_entity.type
_entity.pdbx_description
1 polymer ?
#
loop_
_entity_poly.entity_id
_entity_poly.type
_entity_poly.pdbx_seq_one_letter_code
_entity_poly.pdbx_strand_id
1 'polypeptide(L)'
;FLPWTLLLPAVVVFARRRVFVPGADPDRRRAWRFALAWVGASVVFFSLSAGKRGLYLLPCFPALALLCADALRGLLADRVSPPRALGIAFGALAALLLGGGVWLSGQDEIAGVAPPFPLVALLVAVPLAGALAWVACVRTGRTAALPAVLVAGVWTILAATFGSLYPALDAERSMKPVAEAALRWTPAGAPVALLGSRAMVGGLAYYADRPVHWLDEMDEVPGYFAAGGRALVMKERKLEGVRQLAPVVVRERLREGDRALVVVAPDLPERP
;
A
#
# COMPACT_ATOMS: atom_id res chain seq x y z
N PHE A 1 -5.30 5.41 0.70
CA PHE A 1 -6.23 6.30 1.44
C PHE A 1 -6.00 7.71 0.93
N LEU A 2 -7.04 8.51 0.72
CA LEU A 2 -6.87 9.85 0.13
C LEU A 2 -7.17 10.94 1.17
N PRO A 3 -6.38 12.03 1.21
CA PRO A 3 -6.54 13.11 2.19
C PRO A 3 -7.95 13.71 2.27
N TRP A 4 -8.67 13.72 1.14
CA TRP A 4 -9.98 14.35 1.02
C TRP A 4 -11.14 13.44 1.44
N THR A 5 -10.94 12.15 1.73
CA THR A 5 -12.04 11.28 2.19
C THR A 5 -12.64 11.77 3.51
N LEU A 6 -11.80 12.40 4.35
CA LEU A 6 -12.22 12.99 5.62
C LEU A 6 -13.12 14.23 5.42
N LEU A 7 -13.11 14.82 4.22
CA LEU A 7 -13.99 15.93 3.86
C LEU A 7 -15.34 15.46 3.34
N LEU A 8 -15.55 14.17 3.06
CA LEU A 8 -16.81 13.66 2.49
C LEU A 8 -18.03 13.94 3.37
N PRO A 9 -17.99 13.82 4.71
CA PRO A 9 -19.11 14.25 5.55
C PRO A 9 -19.47 15.73 5.35
N ALA A 10 -18.46 16.60 5.18
CA ALA A 10 -18.68 18.01 4.91
C ALA A 10 -19.27 18.25 3.52
N VAL A 11 -18.85 17.49 2.50
CA VAL A 11 -19.44 17.49 1.16
C VAL A 11 -20.92 17.15 1.21
N VAL A 12 -21.31 16.09 1.94
CA VAL A 12 -22.72 15.68 2.07
C VAL A 12 -23.57 16.75 2.75
N VAL A 13 -23.08 17.33 3.85
CA VAL A 13 -23.78 18.41 4.57
C VAL A 13 -23.92 19.65 3.68
N PHE A 14 -22.86 20.02 2.97
CA PHE A 14 -22.86 21.16 2.06
C PHE A 14 -23.86 20.97 0.92
N ALA A 15 -23.86 19.80 0.29
CA ALA A 15 -24.78 19.44 -0.79
C ALA A 15 -26.24 19.63 -0.37
N ARG A 16 -26.61 19.07 0.79
CA ARG A 16 -27.98 19.14 1.32
C ARG A 16 -28.43 20.55 1.68
N ARG A 17 -27.52 21.37 2.20
CA ARG A 17 -27.87 22.71 2.73
C ARG A 17 -27.79 23.82 1.68
N ARG A 18 -27.02 23.64 0.60
CA ARG A 18 -26.69 24.72 -0.34
C ARG A 18 -26.88 24.39 -1.81
N VAL A 19 -26.78 23.12 -2.20
CA VAL A 19 -26.83 22.71 -3.61
C VAL A 19 -28.21 22.16 -3.99
N PHE A 20 -28.76 21.32 -3.12
CA PHE A 20 -30.04 20.64 -3.33
C PHE A 20 -31.18 21.30 -2.54
N VAL A 21 -31.18 22.63 -2.47
CA VAL A 21 -32.25 23.43 -1.85
C VAL A 21 -33.06 24.19 -2.91
N PRO A 22 -34.34 24.49 -2.65
CA PRO A 22 -35.15 25.35 -3.53
C PRO A 22 -34.47 26.71 -3.71
N GLY A 23 -34.45 27.23 -4.94
CA GLY A 23 -33.81 28.51 -5.26
C GLY A 23 -32.28 28.48 -5.41
N ALA A 24 -31.63 27.31 -5.25
CA ALA A 24 -30.20 27.17 -5.54
C ALA A 24 -29.90 27.29 -7.04
N ASP A 25 -28.70 27.78 -7.35
CA ASP A 25 -28.17 27.92 -8.72
C ASP A 25 -28.37 26.62 -9.54
N PRO A 26 -29.14 26.67 -10.64
CA PRO A 26 -29.43 25.51 -11.46
C PRO A 26 -28.18 24.92 -12.11
N ASP A 27 -27.18 25.72 -12.47
CA ASP A 27 -25.95 25.23 -13.11
C ASP A 27 -25.08 24.46 -12.13
N ARG A 28 -24.83 25.03 -10.96
CA ARG A 28 -24.13 24.33 -9.88
C ARG A 28 -24.81 23.01 -9.53
N ARG A 29 -26.15 22.99 -9.44
CA ARG A 29 -26.91 21.77 -9.17
C ARG A 29 -26.76 20.72 -10.27
N ARG A 30 -26.73 21.12 -11.54
CA ARG A 30 -26.47 20.22 -12.68
C ARG A 30 -25.07 19.61 -12.59
N ALA A 31 -24.04 20.43 -12.36
CA ALA A 31 -22.66 19.96 -12.22
C ALA A 31 -22.50 18.95 -11.07
N TRP A 32 -23.12 19.21 -9.92
CA TRP A 32 -23.12 18.28 -8.79
C TRP A 32 -23.80 16.95 -9.10
N ARG A 33 -24.95 16.97 -9.80
CA ARG A 33 -25.63 15.73 -10.23
C ARG A 33 -24.76 14.92 -11.17
N PHE A 34 -24.11 15.57 -12.12
CA PHE A 34 -23.19 14.90 -13.04
C PHE A 34 -22.02 14.24 -12.29
N ALA A 35 -21.35 14.98 -11.41
CA ALA A 35 -20.25 14.44 -10.62
C ALA A 35 -20.70 13.27 -9.71
N LEU A 36 -21.85 13.39 -9.05
CA LEU A 36 -22.42 12.31 -8.24
C LEU A 36 -22.81 11.09 -9.09
N ALA A 37 -23.34 11.30 -10.29
CA ALA A 37 -23.67 10.22 -11.23
C ALA A 37 -22.39 9.51 -11.71
N TRP A 38 -21.31 10.23 -11.98
CA TRP A 38 -20.01 9.65 -12.32
C TRP A 38 -19.49 8.77 -11.17
N VAL A 39 -19.46 9.28 -9.94
CA VAL A 39 -19.06 8.51 -8.75
C VAL A 39 -19.97 7.29 -8.57
N GLY A 40 -21.28 7.48 -8.64
CA GLY A 40 -22.29 6.43 -8.46
C GLY A 40 -22.17 5.33 -9.50
N ALA A 41 -22.07 5.68 -10.78
CA ALA A 41 -21.93 4.73 -11.88
C ALA A 41 -20.69 3.86 -11.72
N SER A 42 -19.55 4.49 -11.40
CA SER A 42 -18.29 3.78 -11.19
C SER A 42 -18.35 2.85 -9.98
N VAL A 43 -18.89 3.32 -8.85
CA VAL A 43 -19.04 2.52 -7.63
C VAL A 43 -19.99 1.34 -7.86
N VAL A 44 -21.14 1.57 -8.48
CA VAL A 44 -22.13 0.52 -8.77
C VAL A 44 -21.54 -0.52 -9.71
N PHE A 45 -20.96 -0.08 -10.83
CA PHE A 45 -20.36 -0.96 -11.81
C PHE A 45 -19.28 -1.87 -11.20
N PHE A 46 -18.32 -1.30 -10.47
CA PHE A 46 -17.25 -2.08 -9.86
C PHE A 46 -17.68 -2.87 -8.62
N SER A 47 -18.78 -2.49 -7.96
CA SER A 47 -19.37 -3.30 -6.89
C SER A 47 -20.01 -4.58 -7.43
N LEU A 48 -20.62 -4.50 -8.62
CA LEU A 48 -21.24 -5.64 -9.31
C LEU A 48 -20.22 -6.57 -10.00
N SER A 49 -18.98 -6.12 -10.20
CA SER A 49 -17.92 -6.94 -10.77
C SER A 49 -17.54 -8.13 -9.86
N ALA A 50 -17.39 -9.31 -10.46
CA ALA A 50 -16.98 -10.55 -9.79
C ALA A 50 -15.55 -10.44 -9.23
N GLY A 51 -14.62 -9.91 -10.02
CA GLY A 51 -13.29 -9.55 -9.56
C GLY A 51 -13.30 -8.15 -8.95
N LYS A 52 -12.81 -7.98 -7.72
CA LYS A 52 -12.67 -6.67 -7.08
C LYS A 52 -11.20 -6.37 -6.81
N ARG A 53 -10.71 -5.25 -7.30
CA ARG A 53 -9.40 -4.70 -6.95
C ARG A 53 -9.61 -3.27 -6.46
N GLY A 54 -8.93 -2.89 -5.38
CA GLY A 54 -9.10 -1.55 -4.77
C GLY A 54 -8.81 -0.39 -5.73
N LEU A 55 -8.00 -0.64 -6.76
CA LEU A 55 -7.64 0.35 -7.79
C LEU A 55 -8.80 0.69 -8.75
N TYR A 56 -9.87 -0.11 -8.78
CA TYR A 56 -10.98 0.09 -9.71
C TYR A 56 -11.76 1.39 -9.48
N LEU A 57 -11.71 1.95 -8.27
CA LEU A 57 -12.39 3.21 -7.96
C LEU A 57 -11.54 4.46 -8.27
N LEU A 58 -10.31 4.31 -8.78
CA LEU A 58 -9.45 5.43 -9.20
C LEU A 58 -10.16 6.41 -10.15
N PRO A 59 -10.96 5.96 -11.15
CA PRO A 59 -11.68 6.86 -12.05
C PRO A 59 -12.69 7.77 -11.36
N CYS A 60 -13.15 7.45 -10.14
CA CYS A 60 -14.07 8.30 -9.37
C CYS A 60 -13.38 9.52 -8.75
N PHE A 61 -12.05 9.48 -8.60
CA PHE A 61 -11.32 10.43 -7.78
C PHE A 61 -11.39 11.87 -8.30
N PRO A 62 -11.35 12.15 -9.62
CA PRO A 62 -11.53 13.50 -10.14
C PRO A 62 -12.89 14.09 -9.76
N ALA A 63 -13.98 13.33 -9.91
CA ALA A 63 -15.32 13.78 -9.54
C ALA A 63 -15.43 14.09 -8.05
N LEU A 64 -14.86 13.23 -7.20
CA LEU A 64 -14.84 13.46 -5.75
C LEU A 64 -13.99 14.68 -5.36
N ALA A 65 -12.85 14.89 -6.03
CA ALA A 65 -12.02 16.07 -5.82
C ALA A 65 -12.76 17.37 -6.17
N LEU A 66 -13.52 17.40 -7.28
CA LEU A 66 -14.35 18.54 -7.66
C LEU A 66 -15.44 18.84 -6.63
N LEU A 67 -16.13 17.79 -6.15
CA LEU A 67 -17.16 17.92 -5.10
C LEU A 67 -16.56 18.44 -3.78
N CYS A 68 -15.39 17.91 -3.38
CA CYS A 68 -14.65 18.38 -2.22
C CYS A 68 -14.22 19.84 -2.37
N ALA A 69 -13.69 20.24 -3.53
CA ALA A 69 -13.23 21.60 -3.78
C ALA A 69 -14.36 22.62 -3.70
N ASP A 70 -15.50 22.34 -4.34
CA ASP A 70 -16.66 23.23 -4.32
C ASP A 70 -17.28 23.36 -2.91
N ALA A 71 -17.42 22.23 -2.20
CA ALA A 71 -17.88 22.23 -0.82
C ALA A 71 -16.94 23.00 0.10
N LEU A 72 -15.64 22.80 -0.05
CA LEU A 72 -14.64 23.48 0.77
C LEU A 72 -14.63 24.98 0.51
N ARG A 73 -14.68 25.39 -0.76
CA ARG A 73 -14.78 26.80 -1.15
C ARG A 73 -16.01 27.47 -0.54
N GLY A 74 -17.17 26.82 -0.60
CA GLY A 74 -18.40 27.34 0.00
C GLY A 74 -18.33 27.46 1.52
N LEU A 75 -17.78 26.45 2.20
CA LEU A 75 -17.61 26.48 3.66
C LEU A 75 -16.64 27.58 4.12
N LEU A 76 -15.55 27.79 3.37
CA LEU A 76 -14.54 28.82 3.66
C LEU A 76 -15.07 30.24 3.37
N ALA A 77 -15.75 30.44 2.24
CA ALA A 77 -16.29 31.74 1.85
C ALA A 77 -17.39 32.23 2.79
N ASP A 78 -18.30 31.33 3.19
CA ASP A 78 -19.45 31.68 4.02
C ASP A 78 -19.12 31.71 5.53
N ARG A 79 -17.85 31.54 5.92
CA ARG A 79 -17.37 31.40 7.32
C ARG A 79 -18.24 30.46 8.16
N VAL A 80 -18.74 29.39 7.54
CA VAL A 80 -19.64 28.44 8.20
C VAL A 80 -18.80 27.60 9.15
N SER A 81 -19.18 27.58 10.43
CA SER A 81 -18.54 26.70 11.41
C SER A 81 -18.59 25.26 10.90
N PRO A 82 -17.45 24.53 10.91
CA PRO A 82 -17.43 23.14 10.48
C PRO A 82 -18.45 22.33 11.30
N PRO A 83 -19.16 21.35 10.69
CA PRO A 83 -20.14 20.57 11.42
C PRO A 83 -19.44 19.80 12.55
N ARG A 84 -20.08 19.70 13.72
CA ARG A 84 -19.54 18.95 14.89
C ARG A 84 -19.12 17.53 14.52
N ALA A 85 -19.86 16.88 13.63
CA ALA A 85 -19.55 15.54 13.12
C ALA A 85 -18.16 15.44 12.46
N LEU A 86 -17.71 16.52 11.81
CA LEU A 86 -16.37 16.59 11.22
C LEU A 86 -15.29 16.61 12.30
N GLY A 87 -15.48 17.42 13.35
CA GLY A 87 -14.58 17.43 14.51
C GLY A 87 -14.53 16.08 15.24
N ILE A 88 -15.67 15.39 15.38
CA ILE A 88 -15.74 14.05 15.96
C ILE A 88 -15.00 13.03 15.09
N ALA A 89 -15.24 13.03 13.78
CA ALA A 89 -14.56 12.12 12.84
C ALA A 89 -13.03 12.32 12.88
N PHE A 90 -12.57 13.58 12.93
CA PHE A 90 -11.15 13.89 13.06
C PHE A 90 -10.58 13.48 14.41
N GLY A 91 -11.30 13.76 15.50
CA GLY A 91 -10.89 13.33 16.84
C GLY A 91 -10.77 11.82 16.94
N ALA A 92 -11.74 11.08 16.38
CA ALA A 92 -11.72 9.62 16.34
C ALA A 92 -10.55 9.08 15.51
N LEU A 93 -10.28 9.66 14.33
CA LEU A 93 -9.13 9.27 13.52
C LEU A 93 -7.81 9.59 14.22
N ALA A 94 -7.69 10.78 14.82
CA ALA A 94 -6.50 11.18 15.58
C ALA A 94 -6.24 10.23 16.74
N ALA A 95 -7.29 9.87 17.50
CA ALA A 95 -7.20 8.90 18.59
C ALA A 95 -6.83 7.50 18.08
N LEU A 96 -7.36 7.07 16.94
CA LEU A 96 -7.00 5.79 16.33
C LEU A 96 -5.54 5.75 15.88
N LEU A 97 -5.05 6.83 15.25
CA LEU A 97 -3.65 6.93 14.83
C LEU A 97 -2.71 6.99 16.04
N LEU A 98 -3.06 7.76 17.08
CA LEU A 98 -2.32 7.81 18.33
C LEU A 98 -2.27 6.46 19.03
N GLY A 99 -3.44 5.83 19.20
CA GLY A 99 -3.55 4.51 19.82
C GLY A 99 -2.80 3.45 19.03
N GLY A 100 -2.86 3.50 17.70
CA GLY A 100 -2.06 2.66 16.81
C GLY A 100 -0.56 2.89 17.02
N GLY A 101 -0.09 4.14 17.00
CA GLY A 101 1.32 4.48 17.23
C GLY A 101 1.82 4.00 18.59
N VAL A 102 1.06 4.25 19.66
CA VAL A 102 1.41 3.79 21.02
C VAL A 102 1.41 2.28 21.12
N TRP A 103 0.42 1.60 20.55
CA TRP A 103 0.39 0.14 20.52
C TRP A 103 1.60 -0.43 19.77
N LEU A 104 1.94 0.14 18.61
CA LEU A 104 3.11 -0.23 17.81
C LEU A 104 4.42 -0.01 18.58
N SER A 105 4.53 1.03 19.41
CA SER A 105 5.74 1.29 20.21
C SER A 105 6.03 0.22 21.27
N GLY A 106 5.03 -0.56 21.65
CA GLY A 106 5.16 -1.67 22.59
C GLY A 106 5.35 -3.03 21.94
N GLN A 107 5.47 -3.09 20.60
CA GLN A 107 5.71 -4.33 19.87
C GLN A 107 7.17 -4.42 19.45
N ASP A 108 7.83 -5.52 19.80
CA ASP A 108 9.19 -5.81 19.33
C ASP A 108 9.18 -6.14 17.83
N GLU A 109 8.18 -6.91 17.37
CA GLU A 109 8.00 -7.27 15.96
C GLU A 109 6.54 -7.39 15.55
N ILE A 110 6.24 -7.07 14.29
CA ILE A 110 4.91 -7.23 13.70
C ILE A 110 5.04 -7.96 12.37
N ALA A 111 4.52 -9.19 12.33
CA ALA A 111 4.62 -10.07 11.17
C ALA A 111 6.08 -10.24 10.68
N GLY A 112 7.03 -10.34 11.62
CA GLY A 112 8.46 -10.54 11.37
C GLY A 112 9.25 -9.27 11.06
N VAL A 113 8.65 -8.08 11.20
CA VAL A 113 9.33 -6.80 10.94
C VAL A 113 9.19 -5.89 12.15
N ALA A 114 10.32 -5.42 12.68
CA ALA A 114 10.33 -4.41 13.73
C ALA A 114 9.72 -3.09 13.20
N PRO A 115 8.73 -2.49 13.90
CA PRO A 115 8.12 -1.25 13.44
C PRO A 115 9.18 -0.14 13.41
N PRO A 116 9.40 0.52 12.26
CA PRO A 116 10.43 1.53 12.17
C PRO A 116 10.07 2.71 13.09
N PHE A 117 10.99 3.08 13.99
CA PHE A 117 10.84 4.24 14.88
C PHE A 117 10.22 5.49 14.21
N PRO A 118 10.64 5.93 12.99
CA PRO A 118 10.03 7.10 12.36
C PRO A 118 8.53 6.93 12.07
N LEU A 119 8.03 5.72 11.79
CA LEU A 119 6.60 5.46 11.62
C LEU A 119 5.85 5.64 12.94
N VAL A 120 6.37 5.06 14.02
CA VAL A 120 5.79 5.16 15.36
C VAL A 120 5.75 6.63 15.81
N ALA A 121 6.87 7.34 15.68
CA ALA A 121 6.98 8.75 16.00
C ALA A 121 5.99 9.61 15.20
N LEU A 122 5.81 9.31 13.92
CA LEU A 122 4.88 10.01 13.03
C LEU A 122 3.41 9.80 13.41
N LEU A 123 3.02 8.56 13.72
CA LEU A 123 1.67 8.20 14.14
C LEU A 123 1.27 8.88 15.46
N VAL A 124 2.25 9.29 16.28
CA VAL A 124 2.04 10.06 17.50
C VAL A 124 2.14 11.57 17.26
N ALA A 125 3.18 12.03 16.58
CA ALA A 125 3.46 13.46 16.39
C ALA A 125 2.42 14.15 15.50
N VAL A 126 1.97 13.51 14.40
CA VAL A 126 1.05 14.15 13.45
C VAL A 126 -0.33 14.41 14.06
N PRO A 127 -0.98 13.45 14.75
CA PRO A 127 -2.26 13.73 15.41
C PRO A 127 -2.15 14.78 16.52
N LEU A 128 -1.06 14.77 17.31
CA LEU A 128 -0.83 15.77 18.35
C LEU A 128 -0.65 17.17 17.74
N ALA A 129 0.19 17.29 16.72
CA ALA A 129 0.37 18.56 15.99
C ALA A 129 -0.94 19.03 15.35
N GLY A 130 -1.72 18.11 14.78
CA GLY A 130 -3.05 18.39 14.23
C GLY A 130 -4.05 18.89 15.29
N ALA A 131 -4.06 18.27 16.47
CA ALA A 131 -4.91 18.69 17.59
C ALA A 131 -4.50 20.07 18.14
N LEU A 132 -3.20 20.32 18.30
CA LEU A 132 -2.67 21.63 18.71
C LEU A 132 -3.01 22.71 17.69
N ALA A 133 -2.79 22.44 16.40
CA ALA A 133 -3.13 23.35 15.32
C ALA A 133 -4.64 23.61 15.25
N TRP A 134 -5.47 22.59 15.50
CA TRP A 134 -6.93 22.74 15.59
C TRP A 134 -7.32 23.71 16.72
N VAL A 135 -6.83 23.48 17.94
CA VAL A 135 -7.09 24.34 19.10
C VAL A 135 -6.60 25.77 18.85
N ALA A 136 -5.39 25.93 18.31
CA ALA A 136 -4.84 27.24 17.98
C ALA A 136 -5.68 27.98 16.93
N CYS A 137 -6.10 27.30 15.86
CA CYS A 137 -6.94 27.90 14.82
C CYS A 137 -8.31 28.30 15.34
N VAL A 138 -8.93 27.49 16.21
CA VAL A 138 -10.22 27.83 16.83
C VAL A 138 -10.07 29.02 17.79
N ARG A 139 -9.04 29.05 18.63
CA ARG A 139 -8.80 30.15 19.58
C ARG A 139 -8.46 31.47 18.90
N THR A 140 -7.78 31.43 17.76
CA THR A 140 -7.37 32.62 17.00
C THR A 140 -8.39 33.04 15.94
N GLY A 141 -9.52 32.33 15.82
CA GLY A 141 -10.53 32.59 14.79
C GLY A 141 -10.10 32.26 13.35
N ARG A 142 -8.94 31.61 13.17
CA ARG A 142 -8.36 31.22 11.87
C ARG A 142 -8.89 29.86 11.39
N THR A 143 -10.18 29.59 11.55
CA THR A 143 -10.79 28.31 11.19
C THR A 143 -10.68 27.98 9.69
N ALA A 144 -10.46 28.99 8.85
CA ALA A 144 -10.17 28.82 7.43
C ALA A 144 -8.86 28.05 7.15
N ALA A 145 -7.92 27.97 8.10
CA ALA A 145 -6.68 27.22 7.96
C ALA A 145 -6.80 25.72 8.28
N LEU A 146 -7.89 25.29 8.93
CA LEU A 146 -8.09 23.90 9.36
C LEU A 146 -8.00 22.88 8.20
N PRO A 147 -8.60 23.11 7.02
CA PRO A 147 -8.47 22.18 5.90
C PRO A 147 -7.03 22.01 5.44
N ALA A 148 -6.23 23.09 5.45
CA ALA A 148 -4.82 23.03 5.07
C ALA A 148 -4.00 22.21 6.07
N VAL A 149 -4.24 22.37 7.37
CA VAL A 149 -3.62 21.56 8.43
C VAL A 149 -3.93 20.07 8.24
N LEU A 150 -5.16 19.74 7.89
CA LEU A 150 -5.61 18.36 7.67
C LEU A 150 -4.95 17.73 6.43
N VAL A 151 -4.95 18.47 5.32
CA VAL A 151 -4.28 18.04 4.09
C VAL A 151 -2.78 17.85 4.34
N ALA A 152 -2.13 18.79 5.02
CA ALA A 152 -0.72 18.69 5.39
C ALA A 152 -0.45 17.47 6.27
N GLY A 153 -1.26 17.21 7.31
CA GLY A 153 -1.12 16.04 8.18
C GLY A 153 -1.19 14.73 7.40
N VAL A 154 -2.15 14.58 6.49
CA VAL A 154 -2.25 13.37 5.66
C VAL A 154 -1.05 13.25 4.71
N TRP A 155 -0.63 14.32 4.06
CA TRP A 155 0.55 14.29 3.19
C TRP A 155 1.82 13.95 3.94
N THR A 156 1.99 14.45 5.16
CA THR A 156 3.10 14.10 6.05
C THR A 156 3.07 12.62 6.41
N ILE A 157 1.89 12.06 6.73
CA ILE A 157 1.72 10.62 6.98
C ILE A 157 2.10 9.79 5.75
N LEU A 158 1.60 10.18 4.57
CA LEU A 158 1.91 9.49 3.32
C LEU A 158 3.40 9.58 2.99
N ALA A 159 4.00 10.78 3.07
CA ALA A 159 5.40 11.01 2.75
C ALA A 159 6.33 10.17 3.62
N ALA A 160 6.11 10.11 4.94
CA ALA A 160 6.93 9.28 5.81
C ALA A 160 6.61 7.77 5.69
N THR A 161 5.38 7.40 5.34
CA THR A 161 5.09 6.01 4.98
C THR A 161 5.89 5.57 3.74
N PHE A 162 5.90 6.37 2.68
CA PHE A 162 6.64 6.06 1.45
C PHE A 162 8.16 6.25 1.59
N GLY A 163 8.60 7.20 2.41
CA GLY A 163 10.02 7.50 2.62
C GLY A 163 10.71 6.58 3.62
N SER A 164 10.00 6.04 4.60
CA SER A 164 10.59 5.20 5.66
C SER A 164 10.06 3.77 5.66
N LEU A 165 8.74 3.58 5.65
CA LEU A 165 8.16 2.23 5.80
C LEU A 165 8.29 1.39 4.53
N TYR A 166 7.99 1.96 3.36
CA TYR A 166 8.06 1.21 2.12
C TYR A 166 9.46 0.66 1.82
N PRO A 167 10.56 1.43 1.97
CA PRO A 167 11.91 0.89 1.79
C PRO A 167 12.24 -0.27 2.74
N ALA A 168 11.85 -0.18 4.02
CA ALA A 168 12.04 -1.27 4.99
C ALA A 168 11.27 -2.53 4.58
N LEU A 169 10.02 -2.37 4.13
CA LEU A 169 9.21 -3.49 3.62
C LEU A 169 9.70 -4.02 2.27
N ASP A 170 10.25 -3.15 1.41
CA ASP A 170 10.74 -3.52 0.07
C ASP A 170 11.93 -4.45 0.19
N ALA A 171 12.84 -4.22 1.13
CA ALA A 171 13.97 -5.12 1.38
C ALA A 171 13.54 -6.59 1.59
N GLU A 172 12.42 -6.81 2.30
CA GLU A 172 11.91 -8.16 2.54
C GLU A 172 10.92 -8.66 1.50
N ARG A 173 10.11 -7.78 0.91
CA ARG A 173 9.04 -8.19 -0.01
C ARG A 173 9.46 -8.20 -1.47
N SER A 174 10.44 -7.38 -1.83
CA SER A 174 10.96 -7.31 -3.20
C SER A 174 11.62 -8.61 -3.60
N MET A 175 11.46 -8.98 -4.87
CA MET A 175 12.18 -10.09 -5.48
C MET A 175 13.61 -9.70 -5.88
N LYS A 176 14.00 -8.42 -5.73
CA LYS A 176 15.33 -7.94 -6.13
C LYS A 176 16.48 -8.67 -5.42
N PRO A 177 16.54 -8.77 -4.08
CA PRO A 177 17.64 -9.49 -3.43
C PRO A 177 17.68 -10.98 -3.80
N VAL A 178 16.50 -11.57 -4.04
CA VAL A 178 16.35 -12.96 -4.46
C VAL A 178 16.87 -13.18 -5.88
N ALA A 179 16.56 -12.27 -6.80
CA ALA A 179 17.04 -12.30 -8.17
C ALA A 179 18.57 -12.13 -8.21
N GLU A 180 19.11 -11.14 -7.50
CA GLU A 180 20.55 -10.90 -7.41
C GLU A 180 21.29 -12.13 -6.83
N ALA A 181 20.72 -12.77 -5.81
CA ALA A 181 21.26 -14.01 -5.24
C ALA A 181 21.20 -15.18 -6.23
N ALA A 182 20.09 -15.35 -6.95
CA ALA A 182 19.97 -16.41 -7.94
C ALA A 182 20.94 -16.21 -9.13
N LEU A 183 21.14 -14.96 -9.56
CA LEU A 183 22.04 -14.61 -10.66
C LEU A 183 23.51 -14.93 -10.35
N ARG A 184 23.95 -14.86 -9.09
CA ARG A 184 25.32 -15.27 -8.68
C ARG A 184 25.62 -16.74 -9.02
N TRP A 185 24.60 -17.58 -9.11
CA TRP A 185 24.71 -19.02 -9.36
C TRP A 185 24.14 -19.44 -10.71
N THR A 186 23.61 -18.50 -11.49
CA THR A 186 23.03 -18.77 -12.80
C THR A 186 24.02 -18.38 -13.90
N PRO A 187 24.50 -19.32 -14.74
CA PRO A 187 25.39 -19.02 -15.87
C PRO A 187 24.88 -17.87 -16.73
N ALA A 188 25.78 -17.09 -17.34
CA ALA A 188 25.39 -15.98 -18.21
C ALA A 188 24.42 -16.44 -19.32
N GLY A 189 23.29 -15.76 -19.46
CA GLY A 189 22.25 -16.09 -20.45
C GLY A 189 21.31 -17.25 -20.10
N ALA A 190 21.60 -18.03 -19.05
CA ALA A 190 20.71 -19.12 -18.63
C ALA A 190 19.49 -18.62 -17.84
N PRO A 191 18.32 -19.27 -17.95
CA PRO A 191 17.13 -18.92 -17.19
C PRO A 191 17.32 -19.20 -15.69
N VAL A 192 16.61 -18.43 -14.86
CA VAL A 192 16.54 -18.69 -13.41
C VAL A 192 15.35 -19.61 -13.15
N ALA A 193 15.52 -20.73 -12.46
CA ALA A 193 14.37 -21.57 -12.11
C ALA A 193 13.66 -21.09 -10.84
N LEU A 194 12.35 -21.27 -10.80
CA LEU A 194 11.49 -20.98 -9.66
C LEU A 194 10.56 -22.16 -9.41
N LEU A 195 10.68 -22.79 -8.24
CA LEU A 195 9.72 -23.76 -7.72
C LEU A 195 8.82 -23.07 -6.69
N GLY A 196 7.65 -22.63 -7.14
CA GLY A 196 6.78 -21.80 -6.28
C GLY A 196 5.56 -21.23 -6.99
N SER A 197 4.96 -20.21 -6.37
CA SER A 197 3.75 -19.59 -6.92
C SER A 197 4.06 -18.85 -8.22
N ARG A 198 3.21 -19.04 -9.24
CA ARG A 198 3.26 -18.29 -10.50
C ARG A 198 3.25 -16.77 -10.32
N ALA A 199 2.69 -16.26 -9.21
CA ALA A 199 2.71 -14.82 -8.89
C ALA A 199 4.12 -14.25 -8.68
N MET A 200 5.10 -15.08 -8.32
CA MET A 200 6.50 -14.66 -8.10
C MET A 200 7.31 -14.58 -9.40
N VAL A 201 6.87 -15.25 -10.47
CA VAL A 201 7.56 -15.30 -11.77
C VAL A 201 7.81 -13.91 -12.31
N GLY A 202 6.80 -13.04 -12.30
CA GLY A 202 6.91 -11.69 -12.86
C GLY A 202 7.94 -10.83 -12.13
N GLY A 203 7.95 -10.86 -10.80
CA GLY A 203 8.91 -10.12 -10.00
C GLY A 203 10.34 -10.64 -10.17
N LEU A 204 10.51 -11.97 -10.18
CA LEU A 204 11.83 -12.58 -10.37
C LEU A 204 12.37 -12.31 -11.78
N ALA A 205 11.56 -12.48 -12.83
CA ALA A 205 11.97 -12.23 -14.20
C ALA A 205 12.35 -10.76 -14.43
N TYR A 206 11.59 -9.83 -13.85
CA TYR A 206 11.87 -8.40 -13.94
C TYR A 206 13.23 -8.03 -13.33
N TYR A 207 13.54 -8.48 -12.11
CA TYR A 207 14.80 -8.13 -11.46
C TYR A 207 15.99 -8.99 -11.92
N ALA A 208 15.76 -10.20 -12.40
CA ALA A 208 16.81 -11.05 -12.94
C ALA A 208 17.23 -10.61 -14.35
N ASP A 209 16.41 -9.82 -15.04
CA ASP A 209 16.53 -9.48 -16.46
C ASP A 209 16.72 -10.73 -17.34
N ARG A 210 15.99 -11.80 -16.99
CA ARG A 210 16.10 -13.12 -17.60
C ARG A 210 14.78 -13.87 -17.58
N PRO A 211 14.55 -14.77 -18.54
CA PRO A 211 13.41 -15.68 -18.48
C PRO A 211 13.49 -16.55 -17.22
N VAL A 212 12.33 -16.77 -16.59
CA VAL A 212 12.20 -17.65 -15.43
C VAL A 212 11.62 -18.98 -15.87
N HIS A 213 12.32 -20.07 -15.58
CA HIS A 213 11.81 -21.42 -15.76
C HIS A 213 10.97 -21.79 -14.54
N TRP A 214 9.65 -21.72 -14.70
CA TRP A 214 8.73 -22.05 -13.61
C TRP A 214 8.54 -23.56 -13.54
N LEU A 215 8.76 -24.12 -12.35
CA LEU A 215 8.50 -25.51 -11.99
C LEU A 215 7.28 -25.52 -11.06
N ASP A 216 6.23 -26.23 -11.44
CA ASP A 216 5.00 -26.32 -10.64
C ASP A 216 5.17 -27.39 -9.56
N GLU A 217 5.76 -28.52 -9.95
CA GLU A 217 5.93 -29.71 -9.13
C GLU A 217 7.40 -29.98 -8.77
N MET A 218 7.62 -30.71 -7.66
CA MET A 218 8.97 -30.94 -7.12
C MET A 218 9.74 -32.03 -7.89
N ASP A 219 9.02 -32.94 -8.53
CA ASP A 219 9.54 -34.02 -9.38
C ASP A 219 10.15 -33.52 -10.69
N GLU A 220 9.84 -32.30 -11.11
CA GLU A 220 10.47 -31.63 -12.26
C GLU A 220 11.91 -31.18 -11.97
N VAL A 221 12.28 -31.04 -10.69
CA VAL A 221 13.58 -30.49 -10.25
C VAL A 221 14.79 -31.33 -10.72
N PRO A 222 14.82 -32.67 -10.58
CA PRO A 222 15.88 -33.49 -11.14
C PRO A 222 16.06 -33.30 -12.65
N GLY A 223 14.96 -33.22 -13.41
CA GLY A 223 14.98 -33.00 -14.85
C GLY A 223 15.59 -31.64 -15.22
N TYR A 224 15.25 -30.59 -14.48
CA TYR A 224 15.85 -29.27 -14.65
C TYR A 224 17.37 -29.26 -14.43
N PHE A 225 17.85 -29.91 -13.36
CA PHE A 225 19.30 -29.99 -13.12
C PHE A 225 20.02 -30.86 -14.15
N ALA A 226 19.40 -31.96 -14.59
CA ALA A 226 19.95 -32.80 -15.66
C ALA A 226 20.06 -32.05 -17.00
N ALA A 227 19.15 -31.11 -17.28
CA ALA A 227 19.19 -30.22 -18.44
C ALA A 227 20.24 -29.10 -18.34
N GLY A 228 21.07 -29.08 -17.29
CA GLY A 228 22.13 -28.09 -17.08
C GLY A 228 21.72 -26.87 -16.25
N GLY A 229 20.53 -26.89 -15.65
CA GLY A 229 20.11 -25.89 -14.67
C GLY A 229 21.08 -25.81 -13.49
N ARG A 230 21.36 -24.59 -12.99
CA ARG A 230 22.36 -24.37 -11.92
C ARG A 230 21.86 -23.62 -10.70
N ALA A 231 20.76 -22.91 -10.84
CA ALA A 231 20.13 -22.19 -9.73
C ALA A 231 18.63 -22.44 -9.74
N LEU A 232 18.07 -22.69 -8.56
CA LEU A 232 16.64 -22.84 -8.31
C LEU A 232 16.26 -22.01 -7.09
N VAL A 233 15.30 -21.10 -7.28
CA VAL A 233 14.68 -20.34 -6.20
C VAL A 233 13.45 -21.09 -5.71
N MET A 234 13.31 -21.28 -4.39
CA MET A 234 12.12 -21.91 -3.80
C MET A 234 11.86 -21.43 -2.38
N LYS A 235 10.69 -21.78 -1.82
CA LYS A 235 10.43 -21.60 -0.38
C LYS A 235 11.25 -22.59 0.44
N GLU A 236 11.80 -22.16 1.56
CA GLU A 236 12.63 -23.02 2.43
C GLU A 236 11.89 -24.27 2.90
N ARG A 237 10.58 -24.17 3.17
CA ARG A 237 9.75 -25.33 3.54
C ARG A 237 9.69 -26.47 2.50
N LYS A 238 10.02 -26.19 1.23
CA LYS A 238 10.10 -27.21 0.17
C LYS A 238 11.49 -27.88 0.07
N LEU A 239 12.48 -27.37 0.79
CA LEU A 239 13.88 -27.82 0.70
C LEU A 239 14.02 -29.31 1.01
N GLU A 240 13.37 -29.79 2.06
CA GLU A 240 13.51 -31.19 2.48
C GLU A 240 12.91 -32.16 1.46
N GLY A 241 11.77 -31.81 0.86
CA GLY A 241 11.18 -32.59 -0.24
C GLY A 241 12.06 -32.61 -1.48
N VAL A 242 12.69 -31.48 -1.83
CA VAL A 242 13.62 -31.42 -2.97
C VAL A 242 14.89 -32.23 -2.72
N ARG A 243 15.43 -32.23 -1.50
CA ARG A 243 16.62 -33.02 -1.12
C ARG A 243 16.43 -34.53 -1.26
N GLN A 244 15.20 -35.02 -1.11
CA GLN A 244 14.89 -36.43 -1.34
C GLN A 244 14.91 -36.80 -2.82
N LEU A 245 14.70 -35.83 -3.71
CA LEU A 245 14.59 -36.04 -5.16
C LEU A 245 15.89 -35.74 -5.90
N ALA A 246 16.68 -34.76 -5.43
CA ALA A 246 17.94 -34.37 -6.04
C ALA A 246 18.95 -33.94 -4.97
N PRO A 247 20.24 -34.26 -5.15
CA PRO A 247 21.30 -33.78 -4.27
C PRO A 247 21.50 -32.28 -4.53
N VAL A 248 21.10 -31.45 -3.56
CA VAL A 248 21.14 -29.99 -3.66
C VAL A 248 21.83 -29.35 -2.45
N VAL A 249 22.61 -28.31 -2.72
CA VAL A 249 23.26 -27.48 -1.70
C VAL A 249 22.57 -26.13 -1.63
N VAL A 250 22.27 -25.68 -0.41
CA VAL A 250 21.78 -24.32 -0.18
C VAL A 250 22.94 -23.36 -0.35
N ARG A 251 22.86 -22.48 -1.34
CA ARG A 251 23.89 -21.46 -1.59
C ARG A 251 23.58 -20.17 -0.87
N GLU A 252 22.30 -19.81 -0.80
CA GLU A 252 21.85 -18.55 -0.19
C GLU A 252 20.52 -18.80 0.55
N ARG A 253 20.39 -18.22 1.74
CA ARG A 253 19.12 -18.12 2.48
C ARG A 253 18.68 -16.66 2.49
N LEU A 254 17.43 -16.42 2.14
CA LEU A 254 16.86 -15.09 1.95
C LEU A 254 15.54 -15.01 2.71
N ARG A 255 15.34 -13.94 3.48
CA ARG A 255 14.14 -13.72 4.31
C ARG A 255 14.02 -14.75 5.44
N GLU A 256 13.10 -14.50 6.36
CA GLU A 256 12.87 -15.35 7.53
C GLU A 256 11.39 -15.77 7.66
N GLY A 257 11.12 -16.74 8.52
CA GLY A 257 9.78 -17.26 8.82
C GLY A 257 9.08 -17.93 7.63
N ASP A 258 7.75 -17.83 7.53
CA ASP A 258 6.94 -18.47 6.46
C ASP A 258 7.22 -17.89 5.05
N ARG A 259 8.02 -16.82 4.97
CA ARG A 259 8.46 -16.19 3.72
C ARG A 259 9.89 -16.52 3.34
N ALA A 260 10.58 -17.35 4.12
CA ALA A 260 11.93 -17.79 3.82
C ALA A 260 12.02 -18.41 2.42
N LEU A 261 12.94 -17.87 1.63
CA LEU A 261 13.29 -18.32 0.29
C LEU A 261 14.74 -18.79 0.31
N VAL A 262 15.04 -19.79 -0.48
CA VAL A 262 16.39 -20.31 -0.64
C VAL A 262 16.76 -20.36 -2.12
N VAL A 263 18.02 -20.09 -2.40
CA VAL A 263 18.64 -20.40 -3.69
C VAL A 263 19.43 -21.69 -3.49
N VAL A 264 19.07 -22.71 -4.25
CA VAL A 264 19.78 -23.98 -4.26
C VAL A 264 20.47 -24.19 -5.60
N ALA A 265 21.59 -24.90 -5.54
CA ALA A 265 22.34 -25.38 -6.69
C ALA A 265 22.51 -26.90 -6.58
N PRO A 266 22.68 -27.62 -7.70
CA PRO A 266 22.96 -29.04 -7.65
C PRO A 266 24.31 -29.28 -6.95
N ASP A 267 24.38 -30.34 -6.15
CA ASP A 267 25.61 -30.80 -5.51
C ASP A 267 26.46 -31.53 -6.55
N LEU A 268 27.16 -30.76 -7.38
CA LEU A 268 28.11 -31.29 -8.35
C LEU A 268 29.52 -31.14 -7.75
N PRO A 269 30.37 -32.17 -7.80
CA PRO A 269 31.79 -31.99 -7.53
C PRO A 269 32.33 -30.92 -8.50
N GLU A 270 33.06 -29.94 -7.97
CA GLU A 270 33.76 -28.95 -8.80
C GLU A 270 34.57 -29.72 -9.84
N ARG A 271 34.29 -29.47 -11.14
CA ARG A 271 35.09 -30.10 -12.18
C ARG A 271 36.53 -29.59 -12.03
N PRO A 272 37.53 -30.48 -12.03
CA PRO A 272 38.94 -30.13 -11.92
C PRO A 272 39.41 -29.23 -13.08
#